data_AF-A0A2S7TJY4-F1
#
_entry.id   AF-A0A2S7TJY4-F1
#
_cell.length_a   1.000
_cell.length_b   1.000
_cell.length_c   1.000
_cell.angle_alpha   90.00
_cell.angle_beta   90.00
_cell.angle_gamma   90.00
#
_symmetry.space_group_name_H-M   'P 1'
#
loop_
_entity.id
_entity.type
_entity.pdbx_description
1 polymer ?
#
loop_
_entity_poly.entity_id
_entity_poly.type
_entity_poly.pdbx_seq_one_letter_code
_entity_poly.pdbx_strand_id
1 'polypeptide(L)'
;MNIFDIIPCWLIPLLVGAICAYLGYLLGKSTNNEKEDSAAIIAKLESDLDACEKSKTELQGKLNAAAKAQDLPFDAAAAKAAYGKKINHDDLKIIEGIGPKIEGLFTNFGITTWRALSETSVEKCQEVLNSGGERYRVHNPGTWPTQAKLAYEGQWKKLVQWQDELKGGKI
;
A
#
# COMPACT_ATOMS: atom_id res chain seq x y z
N MET A 1 36.70 71.86 -33.10
CA MET A 1 37.72 70.80 -32.91
C MET A 1 36.99 69.63 -32.29
N ASN A 2 36.68 68.61 -33.09
CA ASN A 2 35.71 67.59 -32.70
C ASN A 2 36.33 66.64 -31.69
N ILE A 3 35.61 66.36 -30.61
CA ILE A 3 36.05 65.46 -29.52
C ILE A 3 36.31 64.02 -30.01
N PHE A 4 35.85 63.70 -31.23
CA PHE A 4 35.99 62.41 -31.88
C PHE A 4 37.35 62.18 -32.57
N ASP A 5 38.14 63.22 -32.87
CA ASP A 5 39.46 63.07 -33.51
C ASP A 5 40.60 62.75 -32.50
N ILE A 6 40.30 62.81 -31.20
CA ILE A 6 41.26 62.57 -30.10
C ILE A 6 41.11 61.14 -29.53
N ILE A 7 40.04 60.42 -29.88
CA ILE A 7 39.80 59.08 -29.36
C ILE A 7 40.68 58.09 -30.13
N PRO A 8 41.69 57.50 -29.49
CA PRO A 8 42.58 56.56 -30.17
C PRO A 8 41.80 55.35 -30.65
N CYS A 9 41.96 54.93 -31.91
CA CYS A 9 41.21 53.81 -32.49
C CYS A 9 41.37 52.47 -31.72
N TRP A 10 42.35 52.35 -30.82
CA TRP A 10 42.52 51.20 -29.93
C TRP A 10 41.56 51.17 -28.72
N LEU A 11 40.92 52.30 -28.39
CA LEU A 11 40.02 52.39 -27.24
C LEU A 11 38.69 51.68 -27.47
N ILE A 12 38.18 51.71 -28.71
CA ILE A 12 36.92 51.06 -29.10
C ILE A 12 36.98 49.53 -28.91
N PRO A 13 37.97 48.79 -29.46
CA PRO A 13 38.05 47.35 -29.26
C PRO A 13 38.31 46.96 -27.79
N LEU A 14 39.03 47.80 -27.03
CA LEU A 14 39.26 47.56 -25.60
C LEU A 14 37.95 47.66 -24.81
N LEU A 15 37.13 48.69 -25.08
CA LEU A 15 35.82 48.85 -24.46
C LEU A 15 34.87 47.70 -24.81
N VAL A 16 34.82 47.29 -26.08
CA VAL A 16 33.99 46.15 -26.50
C VAL A 16 34.45 44.86 -25.81
N GLY A 17 35.76 44.61 -25.74
CA GLY A 17 36.31 43.46 -25.03
C GLY A 17 35.94 43.44 -23.54
N ALA A 18 36.02 44.60 -22.87
CA ALA A 18 35.62 44.73 -21.46
C ALA A 18 34.12 44.50 -21.25
N ILE A 19 33.26 45.03 -22.13
CA ILE A 19 31.81 44.82 -22.07
C ILE A 19 31.47 43.34 -22.31
N CYS A 20 32.08 42.69 -23.30
CA CYS A 20 31.87 41.27 -23.57
C CYS A 20 32.33 40.39 -22.40
N ALA A 21 33.47 40.69 -21.78
CA ALA A 21 33.95 39.95 -20.60
C ALA A 21 33.00 40.11 -19.40
N TYR A 22 32.51 41.33 -19.16
CA TYR A 22 31.57 41.62 -18.07
C TYR A 22 30.22 40.92 -18.28
N LEU A 23 29.66 40.98 -19.49
CA LEU A 23 28.41 40.28 -19.84
C LEU A 23 28.57 38.76 -19.77
N GLY A 24 29.70 38.21 -20.23
CA GLY A 24 30.01 36.78 -20.12
C GLY A 24 30.10 36.30 -18.67
N TYR A 25 30.71 37.10 -17.79
CA TYR A 25 30.76 36.81 -16.36
C TYR A 25 29.38 36.83 -15.69
N LEU A 26 28.53 37.81 -16.02
CA LEU A 26 27.17 37.90 -15.48
C LEU A 26 26.27 36.75 -15.96
N LEU A 27 26.32 36.40 -17.25
CA LEU A 27 25.58 35.27 -17.81
C LEU A 27 26.03 33.95 -17.19
N GLY A 28 27.35 33.73 -17.05
CA GLY A 28 27.89 32.53 -16.40
C GLY A 28 27.44 32.42 -14.94
N LYS A 29 27.50 33.51 -14.18
CA LYS A 29 27.08 33.54 -12.77
C LYS A 29 25.61 33.17 -12.58
N SER A 30 24.69 33.66 -13.42
CA SER A 30 23.27 33.34 -13.30
C SER A 30 22.99 31.86 -13.58
N THR A 31 23.65 31.26 -14.58
CA THR A 31 23.48 29.84 -14.91
C THR A 31 24.09 28.88 -13.88
N ASN A 32 25.15 29.30 -13.19
CA ASN A 32 25.77 28.50 -12.12
C ASN A 32 24.86 28.44 -10.89
N ASN A 33 24.22 29.55 -10.51
CA ASN A 33 23.26 29.57 -9.41
C ASN A 33 22.06 28.64 -9.66
N GLU A 34 21.50 28.62 -10.89
CA GLU A 34 20.40 27.71 -11.25
C GLU A 34 20.81 26.23 -11.22
N LYS A 35 22.07 25.91 -11.56
CA LYS A 35 22.61 24.54 -11.47
C LYS A 35 22.86 24.11 -10.04
N GLU A 36 23.36 25.00 -9.18
CA GLU A 36 23.56 24.73 -7.76
C GLU A 36 22.22 24.47 -7.05
N ASP A 37 21.20 25.28 -7.33
CA ASP A 37 19.85 25.09 -6.78
C ASP A 37 19.23 23.77 -7.25
N SER A 38 19.36 23.44 -8.53
CA SER A 38 18.84 22.18 -9.08
C SER A 38 19.56 20.96 -8.49
N ALA A 39 20.88 21.03 -8.32
CA ALA A 39 21.67 19.95 -7.70
C ALA A 39 21.32 19.76 -6.22
N ALA A 40 21.09 20.85 -5.48
CA ALA A 40 20.66 20.80 -4.09
C ALA A 40 19.26 20.19 -3.93
N ILE A 41 18.33 20.51 -4.85
CA ILE A 41 16.99 19.92 -4.88
C ILE A 41 17.05 18.41 -5.16
N ILE A 42 17.86 17.99 -6.15
CA ILE A 42 18.02 16.57 -6.48
C ILE A 42 18.59 15.80 -5.28
N ALA A 43 19.65 16.32 -4.64
CA ALA A 43 20.26 15.68 -3.47
C ALA A 43 19.27 15.55 -2.30
N LYS A 44 18.40 16.55 -2.10
CA LYS A 44 17.35 16.50 -1.07
C LYS A 44 16.28 15.47 -1.40
N LEU A 45 15.82 15.42 -2.65
CA LEU A 45 14.81 14.45 -3.10
C LEU A 45 15.32 13.00 -3.00
N GLU A 46 16.59 12.76 -3.32
CA GLU A 46 17.22 11.45 -3.16
C GLU A 46 17.28 11.04 -1.68
N SER A 47 17.68 11.96 -0.80
CA SER A 47 17.69 11.71 0.65
C SER A 47 16.30 11.42 1.21
N ASP A 48 15.28 12.16 0.76
CA ASP A 48 13.89 11.96 1.19
C ASP A 48 13.33 10.63 0.67
N LEU A 49 13.70 10.23 -0.55
CA LEU A 49 13.33 8.94 -1.14
C LEU A 49 13.96 7.78 -0.35
N ASP A 50 15.25 7.85 -0.04
CA ASP A 50 15.96 6.86 0.76
C ASP A 50 15.36 6.72 2.17
N ALA A 51 14.99 7.85 2.79
CA ALA A 51 14.32 7.84 4.09
C ALA A 51 12.93 7.17 4.01
N CYS A 52 12.18 7.43 2.94
CA CYS A 52 10.89 6.81 2.69
C CYS A 52 11.01 5.30 2.46
N GLU A 53 11.99 4.85 1.67
CA GLU A 53 12.23 3.43 1.42
C GLU A 53 12.67 2.67 2.68
N LYS A 54 13.51 3.29 3.52
CA LYS A 54 13.86 2.74 4.84
C LYS A 54 12.64 2.60 5.74
N SER A 55 11.80 3.65 5.82
CA SER A 55 10.54 3.58 6.59
C SER A 55 9.61 2.48 6.08
N LYS A 56 9.45 2.34 4.76
CA LYS A 56 8.66 1.29 4.12
C LYS A 56 9.18 -0.11 4.46
N THR A 57 10.50 -0.32 4.36
CA THR A 57 11.11 -1.63 4.64
C THR A 57 11.05 -2.00 6.12
N GLU A 58 11.23 -1.04 7.02
CA GLU A 58 11.03 -1.24 8.46
C GLU A 58 9.58 -1.58 8.80
N LEU A 59 8.62 -0.87 8.20
CA LEU A 59 7.20 -1.13 8.42
C LEU A 59 6.82 -2.50 7.86
N GLN A 60 7.31 -2.86 6.67
CA GLN A 60 7.12 -4.19 6.09
C GLN A 60 7.72 -5.28 6.98
N GLY A 61 8.92 -5.06 7.55
CA GLY A 61 9.55 -5.97 8.50
C GLY A 61 8.71 -6.16 9.77
N LYS A 62 8.17 -5.06 10.32
CA LYS A 62 7.29 -5.10 11.50
C LYS A 62 5.96 -5.79 11.21
N LEU A 63 5.36 -5.56 10.03
CA LEU A 63 4.14 -6.25 9.60
C LEU A 63 4.38 -7.75 9.44
N ASN A 64 5.48 -8.15 8.80
CA ASN A 64 5.82 -9.56 8.63
C ASN A 64 6.14 -10.24 9.98
N ALA A 65 6.81 -9.53 10.90
CA ALA A 65 7.10 -10.04 12.24
C ALA A 65 5.85 -10.16 13.11
N ALA A 66 4.97 -9.16 13.09
CA ALA A 66 3.67 -9.22 13.74
C ALA A 66 2.82 -10.36 13.15
N ALA A 67 2.91 -10.57 11.84
CA ALA A 67 2.22 -11.65 11.19
C ALA A 67 2.73 -13.03 11.61
N LYS A 68 4.04 -13.19 11.80
CA LYS A 68 4.62 -14.46 12.22
C LYS A 68 4.39 -14.78 13.70
N ALA A 69 4.22 -13.75 14.53
CA ALA A 69 4.05 -13.90 15.98
C ALA A 69 2.65 -14.32 16.43
N GLN A 70 1.64 -14.26 15.55
CA GLN A 70 0.24 -14.52 15.91
C GLN A 70 -0.29 -15.88 15.43
N ASP A 71 0.51 -16.76 14.83
CA ASP A 71 -0.01 -18.02 14.28
C ASP A 71 -0.56 -18.94 15.41
N LEU A 72 -1.86 -18.88 15.63
CA LEU A 72 -2.54 -19.62 16.67
C LEU A 72 -2.71 -21.07 16.21
N PRO A 73 -2.34 -22.07 17.02
CA PRO A 73 -2.47 -23.45 16.62
C PRO A 73 -3.95 -23.82 16.47
N PHE A 74 -4.28 -24.50 15.37
CA PHE A 74 -5.62 -25.00 15.13
C PHE A 74 -6.00 -26.15 16.07
N ASP A 75 -6.97 -25.91 16.95
CA ASP A 75 -7.58 -26.95 17.76
C ASP A 75 -8.76 -27.63 17.01
N ALA A 76 -8.42 -28.69 16.29
CA ALA A 76 -9.38 -29.51 15.57
C ALA A 76 -10.40 -30.21 16.49
N ALA A 77 -10.04 -30.50 17.75
CA ALA A 77 -10.92 -31.16 18.70
C ALA A 77 -11.99 -30.20 19.21
N ALA A 78 -11.62 -28.96 19.55
CA ALA A 78 -12.56 -27.91 19.92
C ALA A 78 -13.49 -27.53 18.76
N ALA A 79 -12.95 -27.44 17.53
CA ALA A 79 -13.76 -27.19 16.35
C ALA A 79 -14.81 -28.30 16.12
N LYS A 80 -14.39 -29.57 16.24
CA LYS A 80 -15.29 -30.73 16.14
C LYS A 80 -16.33 -30.74 17.26
N ALA A 81 -15.95 -30.40 18.49
CA ALA A 81 -16.86 -30.33 19.62
C ALA A 81 -17.95 -29.27 19.43
N ALA A 82 -17.62 -28.12 18.81
CA ALA A 82 -18.58 -27.06 18.54
C ALA A 82 -19.52 -27.37 17.36
N TYR A 83 -18.99 -27.88 16.24
CA TYR A 83 -19.77 -28.11 15.02
C TYR A 83 -20.37 -29.52 14.91
N GLY A 84 -20.00 -30.45 15.78
CA GLY A 84 -20.41 -31.86 15.71
C GLY A 84 -19.84 -32.63 14.50
N LYS A 85 -19.00 -32.00 13.67
CA LYS A 85 -18.37 -32.57 12.48
C LYS A 85 -16.90 -32.19 12.40
N LYS A 86 -16.12 -32.95 11.61
CA LYS A 86 -14.72 -32.60 11.35
C LYS A 86 -14.67 -31.28 10.57
N ILE A 87 -13.90 -30.33 11.09
CA ILE A 87 -13.54 -29.08 10.42
C ILE A 87 -12.10 -29.20 9.95
N ASN A 88 -11.84 -28.82 8.71
CA ASN A 88 -10.47 -28.74 8.20
C ASN A 88 -9.87 -27.38 8.56
N HIS A 89 -8.57 -27.35 8.82
CA HIS A 89 -7.86 -26.11 9.06
C HIS A 89 -8.05 -25.17 7.86
N ASP A 90 -8.35 -23.90 8.13
CA ASP A 90 -8.53 -22.86 7.11
C ASP A 90 -9.64 -23.12 6.08
N ASP A 91 -10.60 -23.98 6.42
CA ASP A 91 -11.79 -24.20 5.60
C ASP A 91 -12.69 -22.95 5.62
N LEU A 92 -12.65 -22.11 4.58
CA LEU A 92 -13.41 -20.86 4.55
C LEU A 92 -14.93 -21.11 4.46
N LYS A 93 -15.37 -22.32 4.06
CA LYS A 93 -16.79 -22.66 3.95
C LYS A 93 -17.50 -22.78 5.30
N ILE A 94 -16.78 -22.71 6.42
CA ILE A 94 -17.42 -22.62 7.74
C ILE A 94 -18.06 -21.25 7.97
N ILE A 95 -17.67 -20.23 7.20
CA ILE A 95 -18.18 -18.86 7.32
C ILE A 95 -19.52 -18.77 6.58
N GLU A 96 -20.53 -18.26 7.28
CA GLU A 96 -21.87 -18.11 6.74
C GLU A 96 -21.84 -17.20 5.49
N GLY A 97 -22.39 -17.69 4.38
CA GLY A 97 -22.37 -17.01 3.08
C GLY A 97 -21.19 -17.38 2.17
N ILE A 98 -20.16 -18.09 2.64
CA ILE A 98 -19.04 -18.57 1.81
C ILE A 98 -19.29 -20.03 1.39
N GLY A 99 -19.68 -20.24 0.13
CA GLY A 99 -19.74 -21.57 -0.49
C GLY A 99 -18.45 -21.92 -1.26
N PRO A 100 -18.33 -23.16 -1.80
CA PRO A 100 -17.14 -23.61 -2.54
C PRO A 100 -16.72 -22.69 -3.70
N LYS A 101 -17.71 -22.08 -4.36
CA LYS A 101 -17.45 -21.14 -5.47
C LYS A 101 -16.88 -19.80 -4.99
N ILE A 102 -17.30 -19.32 -3.82
CA ILE A 102 -16.81 -18.06 -3.25
C ILE A 102 -15.42 -18.28 -2.65
N GLU A 103 -15.22 -19.39 -1.93
CA GLU A 103 -13.89 -19.83 -1.47
C GLU A 103 -12.89 -19.88 -2.63
N GLY A 104 -13.29 -20.39 -3.80
CA GLY A 104 -12.47 -20.38 -5.00
C GLY A 104 -12.09 -18.96 -5.48
N LEU A 105 -12.98 -17.97 -5.36
CA LEU A 105 -12.65 -16.59 -5.68
C LEU A 105 -11.60 -16.04 -4.71
N PHE A 106 -11.78 -16.22 -3.40
CA PHE A 106 -10.80 -15.77 -2.41
C PHE A 106 -9.43 -16.44 -2.60
N THR A 107 -9.42 -17.73 -2.94
CA THR A 107 -8.20 -18.48 -3.26
C THR A 107 -7.45 -17.84 -4.43
N ASN A 108 -8.15 -17.40 -5.48
CA ASN A 108 -7.53 -16.71 -6.63
C ASN A 108 -6.87 -15.37 -6.24
N PHE A 109 -7.34 -14.75 -5.16
CA PHE A 109 -6.77 -13.53 -4.58
C PHE A 109 -5.72 -13.82 -3.48
N GLY A 110 -5.34 -15.08 -3.28
CA GLY A 110 -4.35 -15.49 -2.27
C GLY A 110 -4.90 -15.49 -0.83
N ILE A 111 -6.21 -15.37 -0.65
CA ILE A 111 -6.87 -15.40 0.65
C ILE A 111 -7.35 -16.83 0.90
N THR A 112 -6.51 -17.64 1.52
CA THR A 112 -6.76 -19.07 1.74
C THR A 112 -6.84 -19.49 3.20
N THR A 113 -6.68 -18.55 4.13
CA THR A 113 -6.68 -18.83 5.59
C THR A 113 -7.73 -17.99 6.30
N TRP A 114 -8.22 -18.48 7.44
CA TRP A 114 -9.15 -17.72 8.28
C TRP A 114 -8.52 -16.40 8.73
N ARG A 115 -7.21 -16.45 9.00
CA ARG A 115 -6.45 -15.26 9.34
C ARG A 115 -6.43 -14.24 8.20
N ALA A 116 -6.04 -14.64 7.00
CA ALA A 116 -5.97 -13.73 5.85
C ALA A 116 -7.35 -13.10 5.57
N LEU A 117 -8.42 -13.90 5.67
CA LEU A 117 -9.78 -13.38 5.50
C LEU A 117 -10.19 -12.44 6.64
N SER A 118 -9.74 -12.69 7.89
CA SER A 118 -10.02 -11.80 9.02
C SER A 118 -9.34 -10.44 8.93
N GLU A 119 -8.20 -10.38 8.24
CA GLU A 119 -7.44 -9.15 7.97
C GLU A 119 -7.92 -8.47 6.67
N THR A 120 -8.78 -9.13 5.89
CA THR A 120 -9.36 -8.58 4.66
C THR A 120 -10.51 -7.64 4.98
N SER A 121 -10.50 -6.44 4.40
CA SER A 121 -11.60 -5.48 4.61
C SER A 121 -12.89 -5.94 3.92
N VAL A 122 -14.04 -5.48 4.40
CA VAL A 122 -15.34 -5.80 3.78
C VAL A 122 -15.39 -5.30 2.33
N GLU A 123 -14.81 -4.14 2.06
CA GLU A 123 -14.72 -3.56 0.71
C GLU A 123 -13.90 -4.45 -0.22
N LYS A 124 -12.77 -5.00 0.27
CA LYS A 124 -11.97 -5.93 -0.52
C LYS A 124 -12.69 -7.25 -0.76
N CYS A 125 -13.40 -7.77 0.24
CA CYS A 125 -14.28 -8.93 0.04
C CYS A 125 -15.34 -8.66 -1.04
N GLN A 126 -15.93 -7.47 -1.05
CA GLN A 126 -16.89 -7.07 -2.09
C GLN A 126 -16.24 -6.98 -3.48
N GLU A 127 -15.01 -6.47 -3.57
CA GLU A 127 -14.23 -6.44 -4.82
C GLU A 127 -13.98 -7.86 -5.36
N VAL A 128 -13.62 -8.80 -4.48
CA VAL A 128 -13.45 -10.22 -4.84
C VAL A 128 -14.75 -10.80 -5.39
N LEU A 129 -15.90 -10.52 -4.77
CA LEU A 129 -17.20 -10.97 -5.28
C LEU A 129 -17.53 -10.36 -6.64
N ASN A 130 -17.27 -9.06 -6.82
CA ASN A 130 -17.51 -8.36 -8.07
C ASN A 130 -16.67 -8.96 -9.21
N SER A 131 -15.45 -9.42 -8.93
CA SER A 131 -14.58 -10.08 -9.91
C SER A 131 -15.15 -11.42 -10.43
N GLY A 132 -15.99 -12.08 -9.63
CA GLY A 132 -16.66 -13.34 -10.01
C GLY A 132 -17.87 -13.16 -10.92
N GLY A 133 -18.36 -11.91 -11.08
CA GLY A 133 -19.52 -11.57 -11.89
C GLY A 133 -20.83 -11.42 -11.10
N GLU A 134 -21.88 -10.99 -11.80
CA GLU A 134 -23.18 -10.55 -11.25
C GLU A 134 -23.81 -11.53 -10.25
N ARG A 135 -23.66 -12.85 -10.50
CA ARG A 135 -24.23 -13.91 -9.67
C ARG A 135 -23.77 -13.88 -8.20
N TYR A 136 -22.64 -13.24 -7.90
CA TYR A 136 -22.11 -13.16 -6.53
C TYR A 136 -22.53 -11.90 -5.78
N ARG A 137 -23.12 -10.90 -6.45
CA ARG A 137 -23.52 -9.62 -5.84
C ARG A 137 -24.67 -9.75 -4.84
N VAL A 138 -25.40 -10.85 -4.87
CA VAL A 138 -26.46 -11.16 -3.89
C VAL A 138 -25.91 -11.55 -2.52
N HIS A 139 -24.62 -11.91 -2.43
CA HIS A 139 -23.99 -12.24 -1.16
C HIS A 139 -23.50 -10.96 -0.46
N ASN A 140 -23.65 -10.92 0.86
CA ASN A 140 -23.19 -9.82 1.68
C ASN A 140 -21.91 -10.24 2.45
N PRO A 141 -20.74 -9.64 2.16
CA PRO A 141 -19.49 -9.97 2.83
C PRO A 141 -19.34 -9.36 4.23
N GLY A 142 -20.29 -8.55 4.70
CA GLY A 142 -20.15 -7.71 5.90
C GLY A 142 -19.75 -8.44 7.18
N THR A 143 -20.10 -9.72 7.33
CA THR A 143 -19.76 -10.50 8.52
C THR A 143 -18.56 -11.43 8.32
N TRP A 144 -18.05 -11.60 7.09
CA TRP A 144 -17.05 -12.61 6.78
C TRP A 144 -15.72 -12.41 7.48
N PRO A 145 -15.12 -11.20 7.50
CA PRO A 145 -13.85 -11.00 8.21
C PRO A 145 -13.96 -11.29 9.71
N THR A 146 -15.06 -10.88 10.32
CA THR A 146 -15.31 -11.10 11.76
C THR A 146 -15.55 -12.57 12.07
N GLN A 147 -16.30 -13.31 11.25
CA GLN A 147 -16.47 -14.75 11.42
C GLN A 147 -15.14 -15.49 11.25
N ALA A 148 -14.35 -15.12 10.24
CA ALA A 148 -13.02 -15.67 10.02
C ALA A 148 -12.09 -15.42 11.21
N LYS A 149 -12.17 -14.23 11.83
CA LYS A 149 -11.43 -13.90 13.05
C LYS A 149 -11.76 -14.87 14.19
N LEU A 150 -13.04 -15.14 14.43
CA LEU A 150 -13.45 -16.08 15.48
C LEU A 150 -12.95 -17.51 15.21
N ALA A 151 -12.95 -17.94 13.95
CA ALA A 151 -12.39 -19.24 13.56
C ALA A 151 -10.87 -19.30 13.80
N TYR A 152 -10.15 -18.29 13.35
CA TYR A 152 -8.70 -18.16 13.54
C TYR A 152 -8.31 -18.12 15.03
N GLU A 153 -9.07 -17.40 15.85
CA GLU A 153 -8.87 -17.31 17.30
C GLU A 153 -9.32 -18.57 18.07
N GLY A 154 -9.83 -19.60 17.38
CA GLY A 154 -10.35 -20.82 18.01
C GLY A 154 -11.59 -20.60 18.86
N GLN A 155 -12.31 -19.49 18.69
CA GLN A 155 -13.54 -19.14 19.42
C GLN A 155 -14.76 -19.88 18.85
N TRP A 156 -14.65 -21.19 18.68
CA TRP A 156 -15.61 -22.04 17.98
C TRP A 156 -17.04 -21.95 18.52
N LYS A 157 -17.20 -21.97 19.85
CA LYS A 157 -18.52 -21.85 20.49
C LYS A 157 -19.20 -20.52 20.17
N LYS A 158 -18.44 -19.43 20.21
CA LYS A 158 -18.93 -18.08 19.92
C LYS A 158 -19.27 -17.92 18.44
N LEU A 159 -18.45 -18.50 17.56
CA LEU A 159 -18.74 -18.53 16.12
C LEU A 159 -20.07 -19.23 15.83
N VAL A 160 -20.27 -20.44 16.37
CA VAL A 160 -21.51 -21.19 16.18
C VAL A 160 -22.72 -20.43 16.73
N GLN A 161 -22.62 -19.92 17.97
CA GLN A 161 -23.70 -19.12 18.58
C GLN A 161 -24.06 -17.92 17.70
N TRP A 162 -23.06 -17.18 17.21
CA TRP A 162 -23.31 -16.00 16.39
C TRP A 162 -23.94 -16.37 15.03
N GLN A 163 -23.50 -17.48 14.43
CA GLN A 163 -24.10 -18.00 13.19
C GLN A 163 -25.56 -18.42 13.37
N ASP A 164 -25.92 -19.00 14.52
CA ASP A 164 -27.30 -19.38 14.83
C ASP A 164 -28.18 -18.14 15.04
N GLU A 165 -27.65 -17.09 15.67
CA GLU A 165 -28.34 -15.79 15.81
C GLU A 165 -28.61 -15.12 14.45
N LEU A 166 -27.67 -15.18 13.50
CA LEU A 166 -27.83 -14.65 12.15
C LEU A 166 -28.95 -15.38 11.38
N LYS A 167 -29.01 -16.71 11.48
CA LYS A 167 -30.08 -17.53 10.87
C LYS A 167 -31.46 -17.24 11.47
N GLY A 168 -31.52 -16.72 12.69
CA GLY A 168 -32.74 -16.35 13.41
C GLY A 168 -33.37 -15.01 12.99
N GLY A 169 -32.81 -14.31 11.99
CA GLY A 169 -33.44 -13.13 11.39
C GLY A 169 -33.00 -11.78 11.95
N LYS A 170 -31.70 -11.58 12.21
CA LYS A 170 -31.15 -10.23 12.43
C LYS A 170 -29.79 -10.03 11.75
N ILE A 171 -29.80 -9.14 10.75
CA ILE A 171 -28.78 -8.13 10.48
C ILE A 171 -29.48 -6.78 10.43
#